data_AF-A0AAD5GW15-F1
#
_entry.id   AF-A0AAD5GW15-F1
#
_cell.length_a   1.000
_cell.length_b   1.000
_cell.length_c   1.000
_cell.angle_alpha   90.00
_cell.angle_beta   90.00
_cell.angle_gamma   90.00
#
_symmetry.space_group_name_H-M   'P 1'
#
loop_
_entity.id
_entity.type
_entity.pdbx_description
1 polymer ?
#
loop_
_entity_poly.entity_id
_entity_poly.type
_entity_poly.pdbx_seq_one_letter_code
_entity_poly.pdbx_strand_id
1 'polypeptide(L)'
;MTEMMTSRILDIDIPERMQIFEESTGPPPTDGSSIDDESNWICNQLKSGVVPLLGKDGHEPAIVKGDVVRFLEFMHVQKLDVPFIAMYRKGECKSLFVDPEPQDDSKPTLTWHKVLWAIVELDRKWLLLQKRKGALELDYNKRFEVKRSIYNDEESRLHLIQKLFDSIAKSLKGAESELEIDDVDLKFNLHFPPADDVVDETRFKRPKRKSQYSVCCESGLREFASKFGYSPEEFGLRISLVQVRTDALEDAKETPEEVASRFTCAMFENPQAVLKGATHMAAVEISCEPCVRKHVRSIFMDNAVVSTYPTSDGNVAI
;
A
#
# COMPACT_ATOMS: atom_id res chain seq x y z
N MET A 1 -0.46 35.79 -8.32
CA MET A 1 -0.07 34.36 -8.31
C MET A 1 -0.70 33.62 -9.49
N THR A 2 -1.99 33.85 -9.77
CA THR A 2 -2.73 33.30 -10.92
C THR A 2 -2.21 33.76 -12.30
N GLU A 3 -1.87 35.05 -12.48
CA GLU A 3 -1.31 35.56 -13.76
C GLU A 3 0.06 34.96 -14.12
N MET A 4 0.92 34.70 -13.13
CA MET A 4 2.21 34.04 -13.34
C MET A 4 2.08 32.55 -13.69
N MET A 5 1.02 31.89 -13.22
CA MET A 5 0.74 30.49 -13.59
C MET A 5 0.25 30.40 -15.03
N THR A 6 -0.63 31.31 -15.46
CA THR A 6 -1.13 31.34 -16.84
C THR A 6 -0.04 31.66 -17.87
N SER A 7 0.89 32.57 -17.58
CA SER A 7 2.00 32.85 -18.50
C SER A 7 2.91 31.64 -18.69
N ARG A 8 3.16 30.87 -17.62
CA ARG A 8 4.02 29.69 -17.66
C ARG A 8 3.43 28.54 -18.48
N ILE A 9 2.10 28.39 -18.50
CA ILE A 9 1.42 27.36 -19.28
C ILE A 9 1.52 27.64 -20.78
N LEU A 10 1.44 28.93 -21.17
CA LEU A 10 1.47 29.37 -22.57
C LEU A 10 2.87 29.26 -23.20
N ASP A 11 3.93 29.34 -22.39
CA ASP A 11 5.32 29.33 -22.86
C ASP A 11 5.90 27.91 -23.07
N ILE A 12 5.22 26.87 -22.56
CA ILE A 12 5.69 25.49 -22.60
C ILE A 12 5.02 24.74 -23.75
N ASP A 13 5.82 24.15 -24.65
CA ASP A 13 5.36 23.35 -25.79
C ASP A 13 4.92 21.92 -25.38
N ILE A 14 3.93 21.85 -24.49
CA ILE A 14 3.31 20.62 -23.98
C ILE A 14 1.79 20.84 -23.90
N PRO A 15 0.94 19.86 -24.23
CA PRO A 15 -0.51 19.99 -24.09
C PRO A 15 -0.92 20.44 -22.68
N GLU A 16 -1.80 21.45 -22.57
CA GLU A 16 -2.21 22.06 -21.29
C GLU A 16 -2.70 21.03 -20.26
N ARG A 17 -3.45 20.01 -20.72
CA ARG A 17 -3.94 18.90 -19.89
C ARG A 17 -2.79 18.17 -19.18
N MET A 18 -1.70 17.93 -19.88
CA MET A 18 -0.52 17.25 -19.33
C MET A 18 0.19 18.14 -18.32
N GLN A 19 0.31 19.44 -18.62
CA GLN A 19 0.91 20.41 -17.70
C GLN A 19 0.16 20.49 -16.36
N ILE A 20 -1.18 20.49 -16.39
CA ILE A 20 -2.03 20.49 -15.17
C ILE A 20 -1.82 19.20 -14.36
N PHE A 21 -1.67 18.05 -15.02
CA PHE A 21 -1.43 16.80 -14.32
C PHE A 21 -0.05 16.76 -13.68
N GLU A 22 0.99 17.17 -14.42
CA GLU A 22 2.38 17.23 -13.96
C GLU A 22 2.58 18.14 -12.74
N GLU A 23 1.76 19.18 -12.56
CA GLU A 23 1.79 20.01 -11.34
C GLU A 23 1.49 19.18 -10.07
N SER A 24 0.58 18.20 -10.19
CA SER A 24 0.20 17.34 -9.07
C SER A 24 1.12 16.12 -8.90
N THR A 25 1.44 15.45 -10.01
CA THR A 25 2.20 14.18 -10.02
C THR A 25 3.70 14.38 -10.00
N GLY A 26 4.19 15.51 -10.51
CA GLY A 26 5.56 15.64 -11.01
C GLY A 26 5.69 15.16 -12.45
N PRO A 27 6.86 15.36 -13.08
CA PRO A 27 7.11 14.91 -14.45
C PRO A 27 7.09 13.38 -14.51
N PRO A 28 6.51 12.80 -15.57
CA PRO A 28 6.51 11.35 -15.77
C PRO A 28 7.93 10.84 -16.07
N PRO A 29 8.22 9.56 -15.80
CA PRO A 29 9.49 8.96 -16.17
C PRO A 29 9.66 8.93 -17.69
N THR A 30 10.91 9.03 -18.15
CA THR A 30 11.24 8.91 -19.58
C THR A 30 12.18 7.74 -19.86
N ASP A 31 12.57 7.01 -18.82
CA ASP A 31 13.40 5.82 -18.92
C ASP A 31 12.56 4.57 -19.20
N GLY A 32 13.08 3.70 -20.08
CA GLY A 32 12.35 2.51 -20.51
C GLY A 32 12.08 1.50 -19.39
N SER A 33 12.89 1.48 -18.32
CA SER A 33 12.65 0.57 -17.19
C SER A 33 11.42 0.98 -16.38
N SER A 34 11.32 2.27 -16.02
CA SER A 34 10.17 2.79 -15.28
C SER A 34 8.89 2.70 -16.11
N ILE A 35 8.96 2.97 -17.42
CA ILE A 35 7.81 2.79 -18.33
C ILE A 35 7.37 1.32 -18.38
N ASP A 36 8.31 0.36 -18.35
CA ASP A 36 7.97 -1.07 -18.31
C ASP A 36 7.28 -1.46 -16.99
N ASP A 37 7.81 -1.01 -15.86
CA ASP A 37 7.25 -1.24 -14.52
C ASP A 37 5.86 -0.63 -14.38
N GLU A 38 5.67 0.60 -14.86
CA GLU A 38 4.36 1.25 -14.94
C GLU A 38 3.40 0.48 -15.83
N SER A 39 3.84 0.07 -17.03
CA SER A 39 3.01 -0.69 -17.96
C SER A 39 2.55 -2.03 -17.36
N ASN A 40 3.45 -2.72 -16.64
CA ASN A 40 3.11 -3.93 -15.90
C ASN A 40 2.02 -3.65 -14.85
N TRP A 41 2.20 -2.59 -14.07
CA TRP A 41 1.23 -2.19 -13.05
C TRP A 41 -0.13 -1.83 -13.67
N ILE A 42 -0.17 -1.00 -14.72
CA ILE A 42 -1.40 -0.62 -15.42
C ILE A 42 -2.13 -1.85 -15.95
N CYS A 43 -1.42 -2.79 -16.59
CA CYS A 43 -2.00 -4.03 -17.10
C CYS A 43 -2.62 -4.88 -15.96
N ASN A 44 -1.97 -4.95 -14.80
CA ASN A 44 -2.50 -5.67 -13.65
C ASN A 44 -3.76 -4.98 -13.08
N GLN A 45 -3.78 -3.64 -13.00
CA GLN A 45 -4.94 -2.89 -12.54
C GLN A 45 -6.15 -3.04 -13.48
N LEU A 46 -5.90 -3.06 -14.79
CA LEU A 46 -6.96 -3.27 -15.80
C LEU A 46 -7.57 -4.67 -15.68
N LYS A 47 -6.76 -5.71 -15.47
CA LYS A 47 -7.23 -7.09 -15.26
C LYS A 47 -7.98 -7.28 -13.94
N SER A 48 -7.58 -6.55 -12.90
CA SER A 48 -8.21 -6.61 -11.56
C SER A 48 -9.62 -5.98 -11.53
N GLY A 49 -10.05 -5.31 -12.62
CA GLY A 49 -11.39 -4.71 -12.70
C GLY A 49 -11.56 -3.46 -11.84
N VAL A 50 -10.46 -2.82 -11.40
CA VAL A 50 -10.46 -1.57 -10.62
C VAL A 50 -11.09 -0.41 -11.40
N VAL A 51 -11.09 -0.52 -12.72
CA VAL A 51 -11.82 0.37 -13.62
C VAL A 51 -13.08 -0.37 -14.10
N PRO A 52 -14.30 0.04 -13.69
CA PRO A 52 -15.58 -0.64 -14.01
C PRO A 52 -15.95 -0.70 -15.50
N LEU A 53 -15.02 -0.36 -16.41
CA LEU A 53 -15.26 -0.18 -17.83
C LEU A 53 -15.21 -1.50 -18.60
N LEU A 54 -14.58 -2.53 -18.05
CA LEU A 54 -14.55 -3.88 -18.61
C LEU A 54 -15.55 -4.73 -17.81
N GLY A 55 -16.71 -4.98 -18.41
CA GLY A 55 -17.75 -5.80 -17.78
C GLY A 55 -17.20 -7.17 -17.37
N LYS A 56 -17.77 -7.73 -16.30
CA LYS A 56 -17.48 -9.11 -15.85
C LYS A 56 -17.86 -10.18 -16.88
N ASP A 57 -18.46 -9.79 -18.00
CA ASP A 57 -18.91 -10.68 -19.07
C ASP A 57 -17.77 -11.00 -20.04
N GLY A 58 -16.86 -11.87 -19.60
CA GLY A 58 -16.17 -12.90 -20.41
C GLY A 58 -15.47 -12.54 -21.72
N HIS A 59 -15.36 -11.28 -22.12
CA HIS A 59 -14.63 -10.80 -23.30
C HIS A 59 -13.67 -9.71 -22.82
N GLU A 60 -12.66 -10.12 -22.06
CA GLU A 60 -11.53 -9.25 -21.76
C GLU A 60 -10.88 -8.86 -23.10
N PRO A 61 -10.82 -7.56 -23.46
CA PRO A 61 -9.97 -7.16 -24.56
C PRO A 61 -8.55 -7.57 -24.18
N ALA A 62 -7.92 -8.35 -25.06
CA ALA A 62 -6.54 -8.80 -24.89
C ALA A 62 -5.59 -7.60 -25.04
N ILE A 63 -5.56 -6.73 -24.03
CA ILE A 63 -4.68 -5.57 -23.97
C ILE A 63 -3.25 -6.09 -23.92
N VAL A 64 -2.49 -5.78 -24.96
CA VAL A 64 -1.10 -6.21 -25.08
C VAL A 64 -0.24 -5.19 -24.35
N LYS A 65 0.56 -5.65 -23.39
CA LYS A 65 1.49 -4.79 -22.62
C LYS A 65 2.34 -3.89 -23.52
N GLY A 66 2.86 -4.42 -24.63
CA GLY A 66 3.67 -3.66 -25.58
C GLY A 66 2.97 -2.44 -26.17
N ASP A 67 1.65 -2.52 -26.37
CA ASP A 67 0.88 -1.37 -26.87
C ASP A 67 0.66 -0.32 -25.78
N VAL A 68 0.55 -0.73 -24.51
CA VAL A 68 0.53 0.18 -23.35
C VAL A 68 1.87 0.89 -23.20
N VAL A 69 2.99 0.17 -23.27
CA VAL A 69 4.34 0.75 -23.27
C VAL A 69 4.46 1.81 -24.37
N ARG A 70 4.06 1.47 -25.60
CA ARG A 70 4.13 2.41 -26.73
C ARG A 70 3.23 3.63 -26.53
N PHE A 71 2.06 3.45 -25.93
CA PHE A 71 1.16 4.55 -25.60
C PHE A 71 1.77 5.49 -24.54
N LEU A 72 2.39 4.93 -23.49
CA LEU A 72 3.10 5.72 -22.48
C LEU A 72 4.32 6.45 -23.08
N GLU A 73 5.08 5.83 -23.99
CA GLU A 73 6.17 6.52 -24.71
C GLU A 73 5.68 7.75 -25.48
N PHE A 74 4.50 7.66 -26.13
CA PHE A 74 3.91 8.81 -26.82
C PHE A 74 3.56 9.94 -25.85
N MET A 75 3.01 9.60 -24.69
CA MET A 75 2.61 10.57 -23.67
C MET A 75 3.83 11.16 -22.95
N HIS A 76 4.69 10.32 -22.37
CA HIS A 76 5.77 10.76 -21.49
C HIS A 76 6.94 11.39 -22.24
N VAL A 77 7.36 10.78 -23.35
CA VAL A 77 8.57 11.18 -24.10
C VAL A 77 8.21 12.15 -25.21
N GLN A 78 7.22 11.81 -26.05
CA GLN A 78 6.86 12.60 -27.23
C GLN A 78 5.83 13.70 -26.92
N LYS A 79 5.28 13.75 -25.70
CA LYS A 79 4.29 14.73 -25.25
C LYS A 79 3.08 14.87 -26.18
N LEU A 80 2.65 13.76 -26.77
CA LEU A 80 1.49 13.69 -27.66
C LEU A 80 0.19 13.56 -26.85
N ASP A 81 -0.85 14.32 -27.21
CA ASP A 81 -2.15 14.22 -26.56
C ASP A 81 -2.95 13.00 -27.08
N VAL A 82 -3.87 12.49 -26.25
CA VAL A 82 -4.69 11.30 -26.55
C VAL A 82 -5.44 11.41 -27.88
N PRO A 83 -6.11 12.54 -28.23
CA PRO A 83 -6.78 12.66 -29.52
C PRO A 83 -5.82 12.58 -30.70
N PHE A 84 -4.60 13.10 -30.56
CA PHE A 84 -3.57 13.03 -31.61
C PHE A 84 -3.11 11.59 -31.80
N ILE A 85 -2.84 10.88 -30.71
CA ILE A 85 -2.46 9.46 -30.75
C ILE A 85 -3.57 8.64 -31.42
N ALA A 86 -4.82 8.86 -31.02
CA ALA A 86 -5.98 8.15 -31.58
C ALA A 86 -6.17 8.39 -33.09
N MET A 87 -5.90 9.61 -33.55
CA MET A 87 -6.08 9.98 -34.95
C MET A 87 -4.93 9.51 -35.84
N TYR A 88 -3.68 9.66 -35.39
CA TYR A 88 -2.50 9.53 -36.26
C TYR A 88 -1.56 8.37 -35.91
N ARG A 89 -1.65 7.82 -34.70
CA ARG A 89 -0.72 6.79 -34.17
C ARG A 89 -1.40 5.47 -33.81
N LYS A 90 -2.69 5.31 -34.10
CA LYS A 90 -3.48 4.09 -33.81
C LYS A 90 -2.85 2.79 -34.31
N GLY A 91 -2.07 2.85 -35.40
CA GLY A 91 -1.41 1.67 -35.99
C GLY A 91 -0.30 1.08 -35.12
N GLU A 92 0.22 1.84 -34.16
CA GLU A 92 1.34 1.47 -33.29
C GLU A 92 0.87 0.89 -31.93
N CYS A 93 -0.42 1.00 -31.59
CA CYS A 93 -1.01 0.51 -30.33
C CYS A 93 -2.35 -0.21 -30.56
N LYS A 94 -2.41 -1.14 -31.52
CA LYS A 94 -3.67 -1.64 -32.09
C LYS A 94 -4.61 -2.28 -31.06
N SER A 95 -4.08 -2.98 -30.05
CA SER A 95 -4.91 -3.63 -29.02
C SER A 95 -5.70 -2.62 -28.17
N LEU A 96 -5.28 -1.36 -28.10
CA LEU A 96 -5.99 -0.31 -27.38
C LEU A 96 -7.18 0.27 -28.15
N PHE A 97 -7.26 0.02 -29.46
CA PHE A 97 -8.27 0.56 -30.38
C PHE A 97 -9.30 -0.50 -30.82
N VAL A 98 -9.40 -1.61 -30.09
CA VAL A 98 -10.36 -2.66 -30.37
C VAL A 98 -11.69 -2.31 -29.69
N ASP A 99 -12.75 -2.20 -30.48
CA ASP A 99 -14.12 -2.18 -29.96
C ASP A 99 -14.68 -3.61 -29.93
N PRO A 100 -15.46 -3.98 -28.90
CA PRO A 100 -16.15 -5.25 -28.85
C PRO A 100 -17.13 -5.35 -30.02
N GLU A 101 -17.21 -6.53 -30.63
CA GLU A 101 -18.20 -6.80 -31.66
C GLU A 101 -19.62 -6.64 -31.07
N PRO A 102 -20.54 -5.95 -31.77
CA PRO A 102 -21.90 -5.78 -31.29
C PRO A 102 -22.57 -7.15 -31.17
N GLN A 103 -22.94 -7.55 -29.95
CA GLN A 103 -23.64 -8.82 -29.70
C GLN A 103 -25.14 -8.78 -30.07
N ASP A 104 -25.68 -7.62 -30.47
CA ASP A 104 -27.08 -7.48 -30.91
C ASP A 104 -27.27 -6.19 -31.73
N ASP A 105 -28.45 -5.98 -32.35
CA ASP A 105 -28.89 -4.79 -33.12
C ASP A 105 -28.82 -3.43 -32.37
N SER A 106 -28.25 -3.44 -31.16
CA SER A 106 -27.87 -2.27 -30.38
C SER A 106 -26.70 -1.49 -31.03
N LYS A 107 -26.69 -0.17 -30.84
CA LYS A 107 -25.64 0.71 -31.40
C LYS A 107 -24.24 0.23 -30.94
N PRO A 108 -23.24 0.24 -31.84
CA PRO A 108 -21.87 -0.07 -31.47
C PRO A 108 -21.42 0.86 -30.34
N THR A 109 -21.13 0.28 -29.18
CA THR A 109 -20.64 1.03 -28.04
C THR A 109 -19.15 1.18 -28.22
N LEU A 110 -18.70 2.37 -28.64
CA LEU A 110 -17.27 2.69 -28.67
C LEU A 110 -16.71 2.52 -27.25
N THR A 111 -15.74 1.64 -27.05
CA THR A 111 -15.10 1.40 -25.75
C THR A 111 -13.62 1.73 -25.75
N TRP A 112 -12.96 1.77 -26.92
CA TRP A 112 -11.52 2.06 -26.98
C TRP A 112 -11.15 3.39 -26.31
N HIS A 113 -11.98 4.43 -26.48
CA HIS A 113 -11.69 5.74 -25.88
C HIS A 113 -11.71 5.65 -24.35
N LYS A 114 -12.58 4.81 -23.79
CA LYS A 114 -12.65 4.56 -22.34
C LYS A 114 -11.39 3.86 -21.85
N VAL A 115 -10.85 2.93 -22.63
CA VAL A 115 -9.57 2.25 -22.34
C VAL A 115 -8.41 3.24 -22.31
N LEU A 116 -8.30 4.13 -23.32
CA LEU A 116 -7.23 5.13 -23.35
C LEU A 116 -7.29 6.07 -22.14
N TRP A 117 -8.49 6.58 -21.80
CA TRP A 117 -8.65 7.45 -20.64
C TRP A 117 -8.42 6.71 -19.31
N ALA A 118 -8.78 5.42 -19.24
CA ALA A 118 -8.44 4.58 -18.09
C ALA A 118 -6.93 4.42 -17.92
N ILE A 119 -6.19 4.23 -19.01
CA ILE A 119 -4.72 4.17 -18.98
C ILE A 119 -4.14 5.50 -18.49
N VAL A 120 -4.63 6.64 -18.97
CA VAL A 120 -4.20 7.97 -18.49
C VAL A 120 -4.50 8.18 -17.00
N GLU A 121 -5.66 7.73 -16.52
CA GLU A 121 -5.99 7.81 -15.10
C GLU A 121 -5.09 6.90 -14.25
N LEU A 122 -4.76 5.71 -14.76
CA LEU A 122 -3.87 4.76 -14.10
C LEU A 122 -2.42 5.26 -14.08
N ASP A 123 -1.91 5.82 -15.17
CA ASP A 123 -0.62 6.54 -15.23
C ASP A 123 -0.53 7.58 -14.11
N ARG A 124 -1.54 8.46 -14.01
CA ARG A 124 -1.62 9.45 -12.93
C ARG A 124 -1.58 8.82 -11.54
N LYS A 125 -2.34 7.74 -11.32
CA LYS A 125 -2.36 7.02 -10.02
C LYS A 125 -1.01 6.39 -9.71
N TRP A 126 -0.34 5.79 -10.70
CA TRP A 126 0.98 5.20 -10.53
C TRP A 126 2.02 6.26 -10.15
N LEU A 127 2.02 7.42 -10.82
CA LEU A 127 2.95 8.51 -10.49
C LEU A 127 2.76 9.01 -9.04
N LEU A 128 1.50 9.18 -8.60
CA LEU A 128 1.20 9.55 -7.22
C LEU A 128 1.67 8.48 -6.22
N LEU A 129 1.45 7.20 -6.54
CA LEU A 129 1.89 6.06 -5.74
C LEU A 129 3.42 6.07 -5.59
N GLN A 130 4.17 6.25 -6.69
CA GLN A 130 5.63 6.31 -6.66
C GLN A 130 6.16 7.51 -5.87
N LYS A 131 5.55 8.68 -6.06
CA LYS A 131 5.87 9.88 -5.28
C LYS A 131 5.68 9.65 -3.78
N ARG A 132 4.58 8.99 -3.39
CA ARG A 132 4.30 8.64 -2.00
C ARG A 132 5.30 7.61 -1.46
N LYS A 133 5.61 6.56 -2.23
CA LYS A 133 6.64 5.57 -1.85
C LYS A 133 8.00 6.22 -1.61
N GLY A 134 8.45 7.08 -2.51
CA GLY A 134 9.73 7.78 -2.36
C GLY A 134 9.77 8.69 -1.13
N ALA A 135 8.67 9.39 -0.83
CA ALA A 135 8.56 10.21 0.37
C ALA A 135 8.63 9.36 1.66
N LEU A 136 7.93 8.22 1.69
CA LEU A 136 7.97 7.29 2.82
C LEU A 136 9.33 6.62 2.97
N GLU A 137 9.98 6.19 1.89
CA GLU A 137 11.30 5.57 1.94
C GLU A 137 12.35 6.53 2.54
N LEU A 138 12.31 7.81 2.17
CA LEU A 138 13.17 8.84 2.77
C LEU A 138 12.91 9.01 4.27
N ASP A 139 11.64 9.04 4.68
CA ASP A 139 11.26 9.17 6.09
C ASP A 139 11.62 7.91 6.89
N TYR A 140 11.43 6.73 6.31
CA TYR A 140 11.74 5.45 6.95
C TYR A 140 13.23 5.31 7.22
N ASN A 141 14.08 5.64 6.24
CA ASN A 141 15.53 5.62 6.40
C ASN A 141 15.98 6.53 7.54
N LYS A 142 15.47 7.77 7.61
CA LYS A 142 15.79 8.71 8.70
C LYS A 142 15.43 8.14 10.07
N ARG A 143 14.21 7.61 10.23
CA ARG A 143 13.75 7.04 11.51
C ARG A 143 14.49 5.75 11.88
N PHE A 144 14.85 4.95 10.87
CA PHE A 144 15.67 3.75 11.05
C PHE A 144 17.08 4.09 11.53
N GLU A 145 17.75 5.07 10.93
CA GLU A 145 19.09 5.53 11.34
C GLU A 145 19.12 6.00 12.79
N VAL A 146 18.12 6.79 13.21
CA VAL A 146 17.97 7.23 14.61
C VAL A 146 17.79 6.02 15.53
N LYS A 147 16.95 5.06 15.17
CA LYS A 147 16.74 3.88 16.01
C LYS A 147 17.99 2.98 16.06
N ARG A 148 18.72 2.87 14.95
CA ARG A 148 19.97 2.13 14.86
C ARG A 148 21.00 2.71 15.82
N SER A 149 21.17 4.04 15.83
CA SER A 149 22.17 4.70 16.67
C SER A 149 21.92 4.50 18.18
N ILE A 150 20.67 4.37 18.60
CA ILE A 150 20.30 4.09 20.01
C ILE A 150 20.78 2.72 20.48
N TYR A 151 20.82 1.71 19.61
CA TYR A 151 21.14 0.33 19.97
C TYR A 151 22.52 -0.11 19.47
N ASN A 152 23.43 0.83 19.13
CA ASN A 152 24.74 0.54 18.56
C ASN A 152 25.58 -0.49 19.36
N ASP A 153 25.37 -0.58 20.68
CA ASP A 153 26.14 -1.45 21.57
C ASP A 153 25.54 -2.87 21.71
N GLU A 154 24.33 -3.14 21.19
CA GLU A 154 23.63 -4.43 21.35
C GLU A 154 23.37 -5.14 20.01
N GLU A 155 24.35 -5.94 19.58
CA GLU A 155 24.40 -6.57 18.25
C GLU A 155 23.16 -7.41 17.90
N SER A 156 22.65 -8.22 18.82
CA SER A 156 21.47 -9.06 18.58
C SER A 156 20.20 -8.23 18.34
N ARG A 157 20.03 -7.11 19.05
CA ARG A 157 18.90 -6.20 18.84
C ARG A 157 19.03 -5.46 17.51
N LEU A 158 20.23 -5.01 17.16
CA LEU A 158 20.49 -4.37 15.86
C LEU A 158 20.14 -5.30 14.71
N HIS A 159 20.54 -6.56 14.78
CA HIS A 159 20.21 -7.54 13.75
C HIS A 159 18.69 -7.71 13.61
N LEU A 160 17.94 -7.79 14.71
CA LEU A 160 16.47 -7.87 14.68
C LEU A 160 15.83 -6.62 14.08
N ILE A 161 16.32 -5.43 14.45
CA ILE A 161 15.83 -4.14 13.93
C ILE A 161 16.12 -4.03 12.42
N GLN A 162 17.29 -4.44 11.97
CA GLN A 162 17.66 -4.49 10.55
C GLN A 162 16.74 -5.44 9.78
N LYS A 163 16.57 -6.68 10.26
CA LYS A 163 15.69 -7.67 9.61
C LYS A 163 14.25 -7.15 9.47
N LEU A 164 13.73 -6.50 10.52
CA LEU A 164 12.39 -5.91 10.51
C LEU A 164 12.29 -4.76 9.50
N PHE A 165 13.29 -3.88 9.46
CA PHE A 165 13.34 -2.79 8.49
C PHE A 165 13.38 -3.30 7.05
N ASP A 166 14.21 -4.31 6.77
CA ASP A 166 14.32 -4.92 5.44
C ASP A 166 13.00 -5.56 4.99
N SER A 167 12.29 -6.24 5.90
CA SER A 167 10.94 -6.77 5.63
C SER A 167 9.94 -5.66 5.28
N ILE A 168 9.94 -4.54 6.03
CA ILE A 168 9.06 -3.41 5.76
C ILE A 168 9.42 -2.72 4.44
N ALA A 169 10.71 -2.50 4.17
CA ALA A 169 11.19 -1.91 2.92
C ALA A 169 10.83 -2.78 1.71
N LYS A 170 10.94 -4.10 1.83
CA LYS A 170 10.47 -5.05 0.81
C LYS A 170 8.96 -4.94 0.58
N SER A 171 8.18 -4.83 1.66
CA SER A 171 6.73 -4.67 1.58
C SER A 171 6.32 -3.35 0.94
N LEU A 172 7.02 -2.24 1.25
CA LEU A 172 6.80 -0.93 0.63
C LEU A 172 7.07 -0.97 -0.88
N LYS A 173 8.16 -1.60 -1.31
CA LYS A 173 8.50 -1.76 -2.72
C LYS A 173 7.43 -2.56 -3.46
N GLY A 174 6.97 -3.67 -2.86
CA GLY A 174 5.94 -4.54 -3.42
C GLY A 174 4.49 -4.04 -3.33
N ALA A 175 4.21 -2.93 -2.62
CA ALA A 175 2.85 -2.42 -2.48
C ALA A 175 2.30 -1.88 -3.82
N GLU A 176 1.14 -2.33 -4.27
CA GLU A 176 0.57 -1.96 -5.57
C GLU A 176 -0.58 -0.96 -5.47
N SER A 177 -1.02 -0.61 -4.26
CA SER A 177 -2.13 0.33 -4.04
C SER A 177 -1.90 1.23 -2.84
N GLU A 178 -2.63 2.35 -2.78
CA GLU A 178 -2.62 3.28 -1.65
C GLU A 178 -2.98 2.58 -0.32
N LEU A 179 -3.94 1.64 -0.35
CA LEU A 179 -4.34 0.87 0.82
C LEU A 179 -3.20 -0.04 1.32
N GLU A 180 -2.42 -0.62 0.41
CA GLU A 180 -1.25 -1.43 0.79
C GLU A 180 -0.13 -0.56 1.35
N ILE A 181 0.07 0.65 0.82
CA ILE A 181 1.00 1.62 1.42
C ILE A 181 0.55 2.00 2.83
N ASP A 182 -0.73 2.26 3.05
CA ASP A 182 -1.28 2.57 4.38
C ASP A 182 -1.06 1.42 5.36
N ASP A 183 -1.24 0.18 4.92
CA ASP A 183 -0.99 -1.02 5.73
C ASP A 183 0.50 -1.14 6.10
N VAL A 184 1.41 -0.89 5.15
CA VAL A 184 2.86 -0.87 5.41
C VAL A 184 3.24 0.26 6.38
N ASP A 185 2.65 1.45 6.21
CA ASP A 185 2.90 2.60 7.08
C ASP A 185 2.41 2.36 8.51
N LEU A 186 1.29 1.65 8.68
CA LEU A 186 0.82 1.21 9.98
C LEU A 186 1.85 0.29 10.67
N LYS A 187 2.40 -0.71 9.97
CA LYS A 187 3.46 -1.59 10.49
C LYS A 187 4.72 -0.80 10.83
N PHE A 188 5.14 0.11 9.95
CA PHE A 188 6.32 0.95 10.19
C PHE A 188 6.15 1.81 11.43
N ASN A 189 5.05 2.57 11.53
CA ASN A 189 4.78 3.47 12.66
C ASN A 189 4.63 2.72 13.99
N LEU A 190 4.18 1.46 13.97
CA LEU A 190 4.10 0.63 15.18
C LEU A 190 5.50 0.32 15.75
N HIS A 191 6.49 0.05 14.89
CA HIS A 191 7.83 -0.33 15.33
C HIS A 191 8.83 0.83 15.36
N PHE A 192 8.63 1.84 14.52
CA PHE A 192 9.44 3.05 14.40
C PHE A 192 8.55 4.27 14.62
N PRO A 193 8.00 4.44 15.84
CA PRO A 193 7.18 5.60 16.15
C PRO A 193 7.99 6.87 15.89
N PRO A 194 7.36 7.94 15.40
CA PRO A 194 8.05 9.22 15.26
C PRO A 194 8.65 9.62 16.60
N ALA A 195 9.91 10.04 16.59
CA ALA A 195 10.54 10.56 17.79
C ALA A 195 9.73 11.75 18.29
N ASP A 196 9.39 11.76 19.58
CA ASP A 196 8.70 12.87 20.25
C ASP A 196 9.52 14.18 20.22
N ASP A 197 10.78 14.11 19.78
CA ASP A 197 11.79 15.17 19.82
C ASP A 197 12.04 15.89 18.49
N VAL A 198 11.16 15.76 17.50
CA VAL A 198 11.11 16.79 16.44
C VAL A 198 10.52 18.04 17.07
N VAL A 199 11.39 18.82 17.70
CA VAL A 199 11.16 20.21 18.09
C VAL A 199 10.93 20.99 16.81
N ASP A 200 9.71 20.98 16.31
CA ASP A 200 9.23 22.11 15.53
C ASP A 200 9.09 23.24 16.56
N GLU A 201 10.06 24.15 16.62
CA GLU A 201 10.12 25.29 17.56
C GLU A 201 8.83 26.13 17.55
N THR A 202 7.95 25.90 16.57
CA THR A 202 6.68 26.59 16.36
C THR A 202 5.43 25.80 16.81
N ARG A 203 5.55 24.54 17.25
CA ARG A 203 4.37 23.70 17.59
C ARG A 203 4.44 23.12 19.01
N PHE A 204 3.36 23.36 19.76
CA PHE A 204 3.16 22.86 21.12
C PHE A 204 3.47 21.36 21.26
N LYS A 205 4.16 21.00 22.35
CA LYS A 205 4.41 19.60 22.73
C LYS A 205 3.09 18.84 22.80
N ARG A 206 2.92 17.82 21.97
CA ARG A 206 1.75 16.93 22.02
C ARG A 206 1.79 16.11 23.33
N PRO A 207 0.65 15.85 23.99
CA PRO A 207 0.62 14.95 25.15
C PRO A 207 1.18 13.57 24.78
N LYS A 208 2.06 13.03 25.62
CA LYS A 208 2.62 11.69 25.46
C LYS A 208 1.49 10.66 25.45
N ARG A 209 1.24 10.03 24.30
CA ARG A 209 0.31 8.91 24.19
C ARG A 209 1.10 7.61 24.38
N LYS A 210 1.34 7.22 25.64
CA LYS A 210 1.82 5.86 25.93
C LYS A 210 0.68 4.89 25.61
N SER A 211 0.78 4.18 24.50
CA SER A 211 -0.13 3.09 24.19
C SER A 211 0.16 1.89 25.09
N GLN A 212 -0.85 1.06 25.35
CA GLN A 212 -0.65 -0.19 26.07
C GLN A 212 0.41 -1.08 25.39
N TYR A 213 0.48 -1.06 24.05
CA TYR A 213 1.52 -1.69 23.27
C TYR A 213 2.94 -1.18 23.58
N SER A 214 3.13 0.14 23.68
CA SER A 214 4.41 0.75 24.05
C SER A 214 4.84 0.32 25.46
N VAL A 215 3.90 0.27 26.42
CA VAL A 215 4.16 -0.23 27.78
C VAL A 215 4.58 -1.70 27.77
N CYS A 216 3.95 -2.54 26.94
CA CYS A 216 4.33 -3.95 26.78
C CYS A 216 5.76 -4.08 26.21
N CYS A 217 6.10 -3.26 25.21
CA CYS A 217 7.45 -3.24 24.62
C CYS A 217 8.51 -2.78 25.62
N GLU A 218 8.27 -1.69 26.36
CA GLU A 218 9.17 -1.16 27.40
C GLU A 218 9.40 -2.18 28.52
N SER A 219 8.39 -3.00 28.82
CA SER A 219 8.45 -4.03 29.88
C SER A 219 9.04 -5.37 29.40
N GLY A 220 9.56 -5.45 28.16
CA GLY A 220 10.23 -6.65 27.65
C GLY A 220 9.29 -7.78 27.19
N LEU A 221 7.97 -7.55 27.14
CA LEU A 221 7.01 -8.61 26.78
C LEU A 221 7.18 -9.10 25.34
N ARG A 222 7.84 -8.32 24.46
CA ARG A 222 8.16 -8.74 23.09
C ARG A 222 8.97 -10.04 23.05
N GLU A 223 9.96 -10.17 23.93
CA GLU A 223 10.77 -11.39 24.02
C GLU A 223 9.90 -12.57 24.48
N PHE A 224 9.03 -12.34 25.46
CA PHE A 224 8.06 -13.34 25.91
C PHE A 224 7.13 -13.78 24.77
N ALA A 225 6.50 -12.85 24.06
CA ALA A 225 5.60 -13.17 22.95
C ALA A 225 6.31 -13.92 21.81
N SER A 226 7.58 -13.61 21.54
CA SER A 226 8.35 -14.29 20.50
C SER A 226 8.62 -15.78 20.77
N LYS A 227 8.42 -16.23 22.02
CA LYS A 227 8.52 -17.65 22.40
C LYS A 227 7.27 -18.45 22.01
N PHE A 228 6.19 -17.78 21.60
CA PHE A 228 4.92 -18.41 21.27
C PHE A 228 4.56 -18.19 19.81
N GLY A 229 4.21 -19.28 19.13
CA GLY A 229 3.62 -19.21 17.81
C GLY A 229 4.59 -18.75 16.73
N TYR A 230 4.00 -18.29 15.63
CA TYR A 230 4.72 -17.71 14.50
C TYR A 230 4.84 -16.20 14.66
N SER A 231 5.85 -15.61 14.02
CA SER A 231 5.88 -14.16 13.87
C SER A 231 4.65 -13.67 13.08
N PRO A 232 4.20 -12.41 13.27
CA PRO A 232 3.08 -11.85 12.53
C PRO A 232 3.22 -12.00 11.00
N GLU A 233 4.43 -11.78 10.47
CA GLU A 233 4.76 -11.93 9.06
C GLU A 233 4.60 -13.38 8.58
N GLU A 234 5.14 -14.36 9.32
CA GLU A 234 4.99 -15.79 9.00
C GLU A 234 3.52 -16.24 9.06
N PHE A 235 2.77 -15.74 10.04
CA PHE A 235 1.33 -15.97 10.14
C PHE A 235 0.60 -15.44 8.90
N GLY A 236 0.90 -14.20 8.50
CA GLY A 236 0.34 -13.57 7.29
C GLY A 236 0.66 -14.36 6.02
N LEU A 237 1.90 -14.81 5.84
CA LEU A 237 2.32 -15.61 4.69
C LEU A 237 1.64 -16.97 4.64
N ARG A 238 1.30 -17.55 5.80
CA ARG A 238 0.62 -18.84 5.88
C ARG A 238 -0.86 -18.73 5.57
N ILE A 239 -1.57 -17.76 6.15
CA ILE A 239 -3.01 -17.60 5.87
C ILE A 239 -3.26 -17.18 4.41
N SER A 240 -2.33 -16.44 3.82
CA SER A 240 -2.38 -16.08 2.39
C SER A 240 -1.93 -17.22 1.47
N LEU A 241 -1.48 -18.36 2.00
CA LEU A 241 -0.94 -19.51 1.27
C LEU A 241 0.27 -19.17 0.36
N VAL A 242 0.89 -18.01 0.56
CA VAL A 242 2.07 -17.54 -0.21
C VAL A 242 3.31 -18.36 0.15
N GLN A 243 3.43 -18.77 1.42
CA GLN A 243 4.53 -19.61 1.87
C GLN A 243 4.05 -20.62 2.91
N VAL A 244 3.91 -21.87 2.47
CA VAL A 244 3.59 -23.00 3.35
C VAL A 244 4.89 -23.73 3.68
N ARG A 245 5.68 -23.20 4.62
CA ARG A 245 6.73 -24.01 5.25
C ARG A 245 6.09 -25.05 6.16
N THR A 246 6.55 -26.30 6.04
CA THR A 246 6.16 -27.48 6.83
C THR A 246 6.75 -27.53 8.24
N ASP A 247 7.44 -26.48 8.68
CA ASP A 247 8.01 -26.42 10.02
C ASP A 247 6.86 -26.24 11.02
N ALA A 248 6.40 -27.37 11.57
CA ALA A 248 5.46 -27.40 12.67
C ALA A 248 6.10 -26.73 13.89
N LEU A 249 5.31 -25.94 14.63
CA LEU A 249 5.77 -25.45 15.92
C LEU A 249 6.02 -26.66 16.82
N GLU A 250 7.17 -26.67 17.49
CA GLU A 250 7.39 -27.61 18.57
C GLU A 250 6.52 -27.21 19.76
N ASP A 251 5.88 -28.21 20.39
CA ASP A 251 5.15 -27.97 21.62
C ASP A 251 6.11 -27.48 22.70
N ALA A 252 5.78 -26.33 23.30
CA ALA A 252 6.55 -25.79 24.39
C ALA A 252 6.57 -26.77 25.58
N LYS A 253 7.76 -27.00 26.15
CA LYS A 253 7.95 -27.91 27.29
C LYS A 253 7.36 -27.39 28.60
N GLU A 254 7.14 -26.07 28.66
CA GLU A 254 6.64 -25.35 29.83
C GLU A 254 5.28 -24.74 29.49
N THR A 255 4.42 -24.62 30.49
CA THR A 255 3.11 -23.96 30.35
C THR A 255 3.28 -22.44 30.15
N PRO A 256 2.34 -21.76 29.46
CA PRO A 256 2.40 -20.31 29.30
C PRO A 256 2.54 -19.54 30.63
N GLU A 257 1.90 -20.03 31.70
CA GLU A 257 1.96 -19.45 33.04
C GLU A 257 3.34 -19.58 33.70
N GLU A 258 4.03 -20.71 33.52
CA GLU A 258 5.38 -20.95 34.02
C GLU A 258 6.39 -20.02 33.33
N VAL A 259 6.28 -19.87 32.02
CA VAL A 259 7.11 -18.92 31.26
C VAL A 259 6.80 -17.49 31.69
N ALA A 260 5.50 -17.13 31.83
CA ALA A 260 5.06 -15.79 32.18
C ALA A 260 5.51 -15.34 33.58
N SER A 261 5.64 -16.29 34.52
CA SER A 261 6.16 -16.03 35.86
C SER A 261 7.59 -15.47 35.87
N ARG A 262 8.36 -15.71 34.80
CA ARG A 262 9.73 -15.17 34.63
C ARG A 262 9.76 -13.72 34.12
N PHE A 263 8.62 -13.21 33.65
CA PHE A 263 8.48 -11.89 33.02
C PHE A 263 7.61 -10.93 33.83
N THR A 264 7.28 -11.26 35.08
CA THR A 264 6.57 -10.33 35.97
C THR A 264 7.44 -9.12 36.29
N CYS A 265 6.86 -7.93 36.30
CA CYS A 265 7.55 -6.69 36.64
C CYS A 265 6.58 -5.71 37.33
N ALA A 266 7.06 -4.52 37.71
CA ALA A 266 6.22 -3.52 38.38
C ALA A 266 4.97 -3.10 37.57
N MET A 267 5.02 -3.22 36.24
CA MET A 267 3.87 -2.94 35.36
C MET A 267 2.95 -4.15 35.13
N PHE A 268 3.45 -5.36 35.41
CA PHE A 268 2.76 -6.64 35.21
C PHE A 268 3.01 -7.55 36.41
N GLU A 269 2.27 -7.31 37.49
CA GLU A 269 2.54 -7.84 38.84
C GLU A 269 2.36 -9.36 38.96
N ASN A 270 1.61 -9.99 38.06
CA ASN A 270 1.31 -11.42 38.11
C ASN A 270 1.37 -12.06 36.71
N PRO A 271 1.51 -13.40 36.63
CA PRO A 271 1.63 -14.10 35.34
C PRO A 271 0.44 -13.87 34.41
N GLN A 272 -0.77 -13.72 34.95
CA GLN A 272 -1.98 -13.44 34.17
C GLN A 272 -1.94 -12.06 33.52
N ALA A 273 -1.38 -11.06 34.20
CA ALA A 273 -1.18 -9.72 33.64
C ALA A 273 -0.15 -9.75 32.50
N VAL A 274 0.94 -10.51 32.65
CA VAL A 274 1.95 -10.72 31.60
C VAL A 274 1.31 -11.36 30.36
N LEU A 275 0.55 -12.45 30.55
CA LEU A 275 -0.17 -13.13 29.47
C LEU A 275 -1.12 -12.18 28.75
N LYS A 276 -1.95 -11.44 29.48
CA LYS A 276 -2.88 -10.47 28.89
C LYS A 276 -2.16 -9.36 28.11
N GLY A 277 -1.05 -8.85 28.63
CA GLY A 277 -0.22 -7.86 27.95
C GLY A 277 0.40 -8.41 26.66
N ALA A 278 0.91 -9.64 26.72
CA ALA A 278 1.52 -10.31 25.58
C ALA A 278 0.49 -10.64 24.49
N THR A 279 -0.69 -11.13 24.87
CA THR A 279 -1.80 -11.37 23.94
C THR A 279 -2.26 -10.08 23.27
N HIS A 280 -2.41 -8.99 24.03
CA HIS A 280 -2.76 -7.70 23.46
C HIS A 280 -1.70 -7.24 22.45
N MET A 281 -0.41 -7.34 22.81
CA MET A 281 0.69 -6.96 21.93
C MET A 281 0.71 -7.81 20.66
N ALA A 282 0.59 -9.13 20.76
CA ALA A 282 0.53 -10.02 19.60
C ALA A 282 -0.66 -9.69 18.68
N ALA A 283 -1.84 -9.43 19.27
CA ALA A 283 -3.02 -9.02 18.50
C ALA A 283 -2.80 -7.70 17.75
N VAL A 284 -2.14 -6.72 18.37
CA VAL A 284 -1.80 -5.45 17.72
C VAL A 284 -0.82 -5.68 16.56
N GLU A 285 0.27 -6.44 16.77
CA GLU A 285 1.24 -6.72 15.70
C GLU A 285 0.61 -7.46 14.51
N ILE A 286 -0.22 -8.47 14.78
CA ILE A 286 -0.97 -9.19 13.73
C ILE A 286 -1.92 -8.25 12.99
N SER A 287 -2.61 -7.35 13.70
CA SER A 287 -3.56 -6.41 13.09
C SER A 287 -2.90 -5.36 12.18
N CYS A 288 -1.61 -5.10 12.40
CA CYS A 288 -0.81 -4.17 11.62
C CYS A 288 -0.04 -4.86 10.49
N GLU A 289 -0.06 -6.19 10.38
CA GLU A 289 0.70 -6.91 9.36
C GLU A 289 0.07 -6.79 7.96
N PRO A 290 0.76 -6.24 6.95
CA PRO A 290 0.18 -6.00 5.62
C PRO A 290 -0.39 -7.25 4.95
N CYS A 291 0.30 -8.40 5.06
CA CYS A 291 -0.18 -9.66 4.47
C CYS A 291 -1.51 -10.11 5.09
N VAL A 292 -1.65 -9.97 6.42
CA VAL A 292 -2.88 -10.33 7.13
C VAL A 292 -4.03 -9.43 6.71
N ARG A 293 -3.78 -8.11 6.67
CA ARG A 293 -4.78 -7.11 6.28
C ARG A 293 -5.23 -7.31 4.84
N LYS A 294 -4.31 -7.57 3.92
CA LYS A 294 -4.61 -7.88 2.51
C LYS A 294 -5.49 -9.13 2.39
N HIS A 295 -5.16 -10.21 3.10
CA HIS A 295 -5.95 -11.44 3.06
C HIS A 295 -7.38 -11.24 3.60
N VAL A 296 -7.52 -10.64 4.79
CA VAL A 296 -8.83 -10.37 5.39
C VAL A 296 -9.65 -9.42 4.51
N ARG A 297 -9.01 -8.39 3.92
CA ARG A 297 -9.66 -7.47 2.99
C ARG A 297 -10.21 -8.20 1.76
N SER A 298 -9.47 -9.15 1.19
CA SER A 298 -9.95 -9.96 0.06
C SER A 298 -11.23 -10.70 0.43
N ILE A 299 -11.21 -11.43 1.56
CA ILE A 299 -12.40 -12.16 2.05
C ILE A 299 -13.58 -11.20 2.25
N PHE A 300 -13.33 -10.04 2.84
CA PHE A 300 -14.38 -9.05 3.07
C PHE A 300 -14.96 -8.51 1.76
N MET A 301 -14.12 -8.15 0.79
CA MET A 301 -14.59 -7.64 -0.51
C MET A 301 -15.41 -8.67 -1.29
N ASP A 302 -15.10 -9.95 -1.15
CA ASP A 302 -15.81 -11.04 -1.83
C ASP A 302 -17.13 -11.42 -1.15
N ASN A 303 -17.22 -11.28 0.18
CA ASN A 303 -18.31 -11.86 0.98
C ASN A 303 -19.14 -10.86 1.79
N ALA A 304 -18.76 -9.59 1.86
CA ALA A 304 -19.47 -8.61 2.68
C ALA A 304 -20.90 -8.36 2.16
N VAL A 305 -21.86 -8.32 3.09
CA VAL A 305 -23.26 -7.99 2.81
C VAL A 305 -23.58 -6.64 3.43
N VAL A 306 -24.22 -5.76 2.65
CA VAL A 306 -24.75 -4.50 3.14
C VAL A 306 -26.05 -4.78 3.89
N SER A 307 -26.06 -4.53 5.19
CA SER A 307 -27.27 -4.57 6.01
C SER A 307 -27.64 -3.15 6.43
N THR A 308 -28.92 -2.83 6.34
CA THR A 308 -29.47 -1.54 6.77
C THR A 308 -30.49 -1.78 7.87
N TYR A 309 -30.40 -1.00 8.93
CA TYR A 309 -31.35 -1.01 10.03
C TYR A 309 -31.83 0.43 10.23
N PRO A 310 -33.15 0.70 10.20
CA PRO A 310 -33.64 2.05 10.44
C PRO A 310 -33.25 2.51 11.84
N THR A 311 -32.88 3.79 11.94
CA THR A 311 -32.76 4.46 13.23
C THR A 311 -34.16 4.65 13.85
N SER A 312 -34.23 5.15 15.10
CA SER A 312 -35.51 5.51 15.71
C SER A 312 -36.36 6.40 14.79
N ASP A 313 -35.72 7.39 14.17
CA ASP A 313 -36.38 8.37 13.31
C ASP A 313 -36.75 7.75 11.96
N GLY A 314 -35.89 6.87 11.44
CA GLY A 314 -36.16 6.11 10.22
C GLY A 314 -37.38 5.20 10.33
N ASN A 315 -37.64 4.61 11.51
CA ASN A 315 -38.84 3.80 11.76
C ASN A 315 -40.14 4.61 11.83
N VAL A 316 -40.06 5.92 12.03
CA VAL A 316 -41.23 6.82 12.05
C VAL A 316 -41.48 7.42 10.67
N ALA A 317 -40.42 7.62 9.88
CA ALA A 317 -40.48 8.22 8.55
C ALA A 317 -40.83 7.23 7.42
N ILE A 318 -40.61 5.93 7.64
CA ILE A 318 -40.94 4.83 6.71
C ILE A 318 -42.21 4.13 7.22
#